data_AF-A0A813YK16-F1
#
_entry.id   AF-A0A813YK16-F1
#
_cell.length_a   1.000
_cell.length_b   1.000
_cell.length_c   1.000
_cell.angle_alpha   90.00
_cell.angle_beta   90.00
_cell.angle_gamma   90.00
#
_symmetry.space_group_name_H-M   'P 1'
#
loop_
_entity.id
_entity.type
_entity.pdbx_description
1 polymer ?
#
loop_
_entity_poly.entity_id
_entity_poly.type
_entity_poly.pdbx_seq_one_letter_code
_entity_poly.pdbx_strand_id
1 'polypeptide(L)'
;MKHSIRLKNVDQHIDFLYLISDIKLFSSTLISLSMNFVDLNINDIDEFPLNGFKLQHQLLESMIELKQFYLYSEVKQDQFNIDNVISTFKDQFWFDHKWFVGMHGNYLYTLPFSFNELYGFSNFDEIQSNHDDILNSSGIWYNVELIELARSNKFDLNLIKQIKIRMPKLISIKFISSGLFSYSETIEKPSVTEQETLTNIETVDLIGGSIENIKQWLIYILPNVKHLILSYTGLPLLNSHLSLNLDKKIQRLDIYEYSIIEQMNITDYFYFSNVEHIQLILYNIEGKFEWYVKTLMKIFQNYNQLKILSVCIIDKNHVQTYGSSEVELSKIIEYLKINHIIKNYDVQRHRECALFLKI
;
A
#
# COMPACT_ATOMS: atom_id res chain seq x y z
N MET A 1 -18.89 -24.41 18.81
CA MET A 1 -18.39 -23.79 17.56
C MET A 1 -17.27 -22.86 17.94
N LYS A 2 -16.10 -22.92 17.29
CA LYS A 2 -14.95 -22.04 17.60
C LYS A 2 -14.89 -20.92 16.56
N HIS A 3 -14.64 -19.69 16.98
CA HIS A 3 -14.65 -18.51 16.11
C HIS A 3 -13.23 -17.93 15.94
N SER A 4 -13.00 -17.32 14.77
CA SER A 4 -11.82 -16.53 14.46
C SER A 4 -12.29 -15.22 13.84
N ILE A 5 -11.93 -14.09 14.42
CA ILE A 5 -12.33 -12.75 13.93
C ILE A 5 -11.11 -12.03 13.37
N ARG A 6 -11.25 -11.45 12.17
CA ARG A 6 -10.23 -10.60 11.55
C ARG A 6 -10.87 -9.28 11.12
N LEU A 7 -10.46 -8.19 11.76
CA LEU A 7 -10.83 -6.83 11.41
C LEU A 7 -9.73 -6.23 10.53
N LYS A 8 -10.11 -5.71 9.36
CA LYS A 8 -9.22 -5.00 8.43
C LYS A 8 -9.83 -3.65 8.08
N ASN A 9 -8.99 -2.61 8.00
CA ASN A 9 -9.34 -1.28 7.50
C ASN A 9 -10.58 -0.72 8.21
N VAL A 10 -10.55 -0.77 9.54
CA VAL A 10 -11.60 -0.22 10.40
C VAL A 10 -11.68 1.28 10.10
N ASP A 11 -12.86 1.75 9.70
CA ASP A 11 -13.12 3.14 9.33
C ASP A 11 -12.93 4.07 10.54
N GLN A 12 -12.41 5.28 10.30
CA GLN A 12 -12.21 6.34 11.30
C GLN A 12 -13.50 6.76 12.02
N HIS A 13 -14.66 6.39 11.50
CA HIS A 13 -15.97 6.68 12.09
C HIS A 13 -16.54 5.56 12.99
N ILE A 14 -15.81 4.46 13.19
CA ILE A 14 -16.30 3.38 14.05
C ILE A 14 -16.14 3.76 15.52
N ASP A 15 -17.26 3.79 16.24
CA ASP A 15 -17.26 3.91 17.68
C ASP A 15 -16.78 2.59 18.30
N PHE A 16 -15.59 2.65 18.90
CA PHE A 16 -14.90 1.51 19.51
C PHE A 16 -15.74 0.79 20.56
N LEU A 17 -16.66 1.46 21.25
CA LEU A 17 -17.52 0.81 22.26
C LEU A 17 -18.44 -0.23 21.61
N TYR A 18 -19.01 0.08 20.44
CA TYR A 18 -19.81 -0.88 19.70
C TYR A 18 -18.95 -2.03 19.16
N LEU A 19 -17.77 -1.71 18.60
CA LEU A 19 -16.85 -2.72 18.10
C LEU A 19 -16.46 -3.73 19.19
N ILE A 20 -16.09 -3.24 20.38
CA ILE A 20 -15.75 -4.08 21.54
C ILE A 20 -16.96 -4.94 21.95
N SER A 21 -18.15 -4.34 21.98
CA SER A 21 -19.38 -5.05 22.34
C SER A 21 -19.69 -6.19 21.38
N ASP A 22 -19.53 -5.96 20.07
CA ASP A 22 -19.75 -6.95 19.02
C ASP A 22 -18.73 -8.11 19.11
N ILE A 23 -17.45 -7.80 19.32
CA ILE A 23 -16.43 -8.84 19.50
C ILE A 23 -16.75 -9.68 20.75
N LYS A 24 -17.20 -9.05 21.84
CA LYS A 24 -17.55 -9.72 23.10
C LYS A 24 -18.70 -10.71 22.98
N LEU A 25 -19.58 -10.59 21.97
CA LEU A 25 -20.62 -11.60 21.69
C LEU A 25 -20.01 -12.98 21.43
N PHE A 26 -18.75 -13.03 20.97
CA PHE A 26 -18.03 -14.27 20.67
C PHE A 26 -17.04 -14.69 21.77
N SER A 27 -16.94 -13.92 22.86
CA SER A 27 -15.91 -14.04 23.90
C SER A 27 -15.67 -15.46 24.42
N SER A 28 -16.74 -16.25 24.63
CA SER A 28 -16.67 -17.63 25.14
C SER A 28 -16.21 -18.68 24.12
N THR A 29 -16.03 -18.31 22.86
CA THR A 29 -15.74 -19.24 21.75
C THR A 29 -14.66 -18.74 20.80
N LEU A 30 -14.21 -17.50 20.96
CA LEU A 30 -13.20 -16.86 20.13
C LEU A 30 -11.83 -17.42 20.45
N ILE A 31 -11.22 -18.11 19.50
CA ILE A 31 -9.88 -18.70 19.67
C ILE A 31 -8.77 -17.86 19.04
N SER A 32 -9.14 -16.96 18.12
CA SER A 32 -8.20 -16.08 17.42
C SER A 32 -8.84 -14.74 17.12
N LEU A 33 -8.13 -13.65 17.42
CA LEU A 33 -8.54 -12.28 17.16
C LEU A 33 -7.40 -11.53 16.47
N SER A 34 -7.66 -10.98 15.29
CA SER A 34 -6.72 -10.13 14.55
C SER A 34 -7.34 -8.76 14.30
N MET A 35 -6.64 -7.70 14.68
CA MET A 35 -7.11 -6.32 14.55
C MET A 35 -6.05 -5.45 13.86
N ASN A 36 -6.38 -4.94 12.68
CA ASN A 36 -5.55 -3.95 11.98
C ASN A 36 -6.21 -2.57 12.09
N PHE A 37 -5.51 -1.65 12.74
CA PHE A 37 -5.92 -0.29 13.04
C PHE A 37 -4.93 0.75 12.49
N VAL A 38 -4.07 0.38 11.54
CA VAL A 38 -3.11 1.33 10.95
C VAL A 38 -3.78 2.57 10.35
N ASP A 39 -4.94 2.41 9.71
CA ASP A 39 -5.66 3.55 9.10
C ASP A 39 -6.47 4.39 10.12
N LEU A 40 -6.47 4.00 11.40
CA LEU A 40 -7.21 4.71 12.44
C LEU A 40 -6.39 5.87 12.99
N ASN A 41 -7.07 7.01 13.09
CA ASN A 41 -6.51 8.24 13.60
C ASN A 41 -6.50 8.25 15.14
N ILE A 42 -5.67 7.42 15.77
CA ILE A 42 -5.52 7.36 17.23
C ILE A 42 -4.65 8.53 17.67
N ASN A 43 -5.22 9.43 18.48
CA ASN A 43 -4.58 10.69 18.83
C ASN A 43 -3.98 10.69 20.24
N ASP A 44 -4.19 9.62 21.01
CA ASP A 44 -3.73 9.51 22.39
C ASP A 44 -3.35 8.04 22.72
N ILE A 45 -2.25 7.82 23.42
CA ILE A 45 -1.86 6.49 23.92
C ILE A 45 -2.84 5.97 24.96
N ASP A 46 -3.58 6.86 25.62
CA ASP A 46 -4.65 6.49 26.54
C ASP A 46 -5.94 6.06 25.83
N GLU A 47 -6.00 6.16 24.50
CA GLU A 47 -7.10 5.61 23.70
C GLU A 47 -6.92 4.12 23.40
N PHE A 48 -8.04 3.42 23.26
CA PHE A 48 -8.02 2.06 22.75
C PHE A 48 -7.58 2.08 21.28
N PRO A 49 -6.77 1.12 20.79
CA PRO A 49 -6.18 -0.04 21.49
C PRO A 49 -4.81 0.21 22.13
N LEU A 50 -4.27 1.44 22.08
CA LEU A 50 -2.91 1.73 22.57
C LEU A 50 -2.81 1.73 24.09
N ASN A 51 -3.92 2.04 24.78
CA ASN A 51 -3.96 1.96 26.23
C ASN A 51 -4.05 0.51 26.68
N GLY A 52 -2.97 0.06 27.31
CA GLY A 52 -2.84 -1.34 27.65
C GLY A 52 -3.87 -1.87 28.63
N PHE A 53 -4.12 -1.08 29.66
CA PHE A 53 -5.14 -1.34 30.66
C PHE A 53 -6.54 -1.45 30.03
N LYS A 54 -6.91 -0.54 29.12
CA LYS A 54 -8.20 -0.59 28.40
C LYS A 54 -8.28 -1.81 27.50
N LEU A 55 -7.26 -2.08 26.67
CA LEU A 55 -7.27 -3.25 25.79
C LEU A 55 -7.40 -4.55 26.58
N GLN A 56 -6.70 -4.67 27.71
CA GLN A 56 -6.80 -5.83 28.59
C GLN A 56 -8.19 -5.95 29.23
N HIS A 57 -8.56 -5.00 30.09
CA HIS A 57 -9.76 -5.12 30.92
C HIS A 57 -11.05 -4.98 30.12
N GLN A 58 -11.04 -4.13 29.09
CA GLN A 58 -12.25 -3.91 28.29
C GLN A 58 -12.42 -4.93 27.18
N LEU A 59 -11.41 -5.70 26.79
CA LEU A 59 -11.54 -6.67 25.69
C LEU A 59 -10.98 -8.05 26.03
N LEU A 60 -9.68 -8.16 26.25
CA LEU A 60 -8.99 -9.46 26.27
C LEU A 60 -9.39 -10.35 27.45
N GLU A 61 -9.61 -9.81 28.64
CA GLU A 61 -9.98 -10.59 29.83
C GLU A 61 -11.31 -11.35 29.68
N SER A 62 -12.19 -10.85 28.81
CA SER A 62 -13.46 -11.55 28.54
C SER A 62 -13.28 -12.80 27.68
N MET A 63 -12.15 -12.98 26.99
CA MET A 63 -11.94 -14.00 25.97
C MET A 63 -11.18 -15.21 26.49
N ILE A 64 -11.84 -16.02 27.33
CA ILE A 64 -11.22 -17.14 28.05
C ILE A 64 -10.60 -18.21 27.12
N GLU A 65 -11.13 -18.36 25.91
CA GLU A 65 -10.66 -19.33 24.91
C GLU A 65 -9.62 -18.77 23.92
N LEU A 66 -9.21 -17.50 24.06
CA LEU A 66 -8.35 -16.83 23.10
C LEU A 66 -6.93 -17.40 23.12
N LYS A 67 -6.53 -18.04 22.01
CA LYS A 67 -5.21 -18.65 21.85
C LYS A 67 -4.27 -17.88 20.95
N GLN A 68 -4.80 -16.94 20.17
CA GLN A 68 -4.05 -16.12 19.22
C GLN A 68 -4.59 -14.69 19.24
N PHE A 69 -3.72 -13.73 19.46
CA PHE A 69 -4.04 -12.32 19.42
C PHE A 69 -3.07 -11.60 18.50
N TYR A 70 -3.61 -10.86 17.54
CA TYR A 70 -2.82 -10.06 16.62
C TYR A 70 -3.32 -8.62 16.58
N LEU A 71 -2.40 -7.68 16.77
CA LEU A 71 -2.65 -6.24 16.73
C LEU A 71 -1.67 -5.60 15.76
N TYR A 72 -2.14 -4.61 15.00
CA TYR A 72 -1.29 -3.71 14.25
C TYR A 72 -1.89 -2.30 14.25
N SER A 73 -1.13 -1.29 14.65
CA SER A 73 -1.60 0.08 14.81
C SER A 73 -0.50 1.09 14.51
N GLU A 74 -0.88 2.25 13.97
CA GLU A 74 -0.02 3.43 13.94
C GLU A 74 -0.18 4.23 15.25
N VAL A 75 0.91 4.86 15.69
CA VAL A 75 1.04 5.67 16.90
C VAL A 75 1.64 7.01 16.48
N LYS A 76 0.92 8.12 16.62
CA LYS A 76 1.39 9.42 16.11
C LYS A 76 2.67 9.91 16.80
N GLN A 77 3.74 10.07 16.02
CA GLN A 77 5.11 10.37 16.47
C GLN A 77 5.25 11.59 17.39
N ASP A 78 4.44 12.63 17.16
CA ASP A 78 4.61 13.95 17.79
C ASP A 78 4.34 13.94 19.30
N GLN A 79 3.89 12.82 19.86
CA GLN A 79 3.44 12.72 21.24
C GLN A 79 4.16 11.63 22.07
N PHE A 80 5.01 10.78 21.49
CA PHE A 80 5.45 9.57 22.20
C PHE A 80 6.93 9.20 22.05
N ASN A 81 7.46 8.63 23.14
CA ASN A 81 8.73 7.91 23.15
C ASN A 81 8.45 6.40 23.04
N ILE A 82 9.06 5.73 22.06
CA ILE A 82 8.95 4.29 21.80
C ILE A 82 9.20 3.47 23.08
N ASP A 83 10.20 3.87 23.88
CA ASP A 83 10.56 3.16 25.13
C ASP A 83 9.38 3.14 26.12
N ASN A 84 8.64 4.24 26.22
CA ASN A 84 7.48 4.36 27.11
C ASN A 84 6.30 3.50 26.63
N VAL A 85 6.11 3.40 25.31
CA VAL A 85 5.09 2.53 24.73
C VAL A 85 5.43 1.09 25.07
N ILE A 86 6.61 0.62 24.68
CA ILE A 86 7.06 -0.77 24.91
C ILE A 86 7.06 -1.13 26.40
N SER A 87 7.48 -0.24 27.30
CA SER A 87 7.43 -0.50 28.75
C SER A 87 6.01 -0.71 29.29
N THR A 88 5.03 0.02 28.76
CA THR A 88 3.62 -0.17 29.15
C THR A 88 3.14 -1.59 28.84
N PHE A 89 3.58 -2.14 27.70
CA PHE A 89 3.30 -3.53 27.33
C PHE A 89 4.16 -4.56 28.07
N LYS A 90 5.26 -4.16 28.74
CA LYS A 90 6.06 -5.03 29.61
C LYS A 90 5.41 -5.29 30.96
N ASP A 91 4.71 -4.30 31.54
CA ASP A 91 4.24 -4.41 32.93
C ASP A 91 2.74 -4.73 33.04
N GLN A 92 1.94 -4.43 32.01
CA GLN A 92 0.47 -4.46 32.14
C GLN A 92 -0.19 -5.66 31.42
N PHE A 93 0.35 -6.17 30.32
CA PHE A 93 -0.37 -7.12 29.44
C PHE A 93 -0.24 -8.63 29.73
N TRP A 94 0.46 -9.02 30.80
CA TRP A 94 0.81 -10.42 31.01
C TRP A 94 -0.26 -11.17 31.82
N PHE A 95 -1.40 -11.43 31.19
CA PHE A 95 -2.13 -12.66 31.50
C PHE A 95 -1.37 -13.86 30.92
N ASP A 96 -1.67 -15.09 31.35
CA ASP A 96 -1.00 -16.38 31.10
C ASP A 96 -0.59 -16.75 29.63
N HIS A 97 -0.84 -15.88 28.65
CA HIS A 97 -0.72 -16.12 27.21
C HIS A 97 0.60 -15.63 26.59
N LYS A 98 1.43 -14.88 27.32
CA LYS A 98 2.79 -14.44 26.89
C LYS A 98 2.84 -13.79 25.50
N TRP A 99 2.05 -12.73 25.27
CA TRP A 99 2.06 -12.00 24.00
C TRP A 99 3.33 -11.16 23.84
N PHE A 100 3.98 -11.29 22.70
CA PHE A 100 5.12 -10.47 22.32
C PHE A 100 4.65 -9.29 21.48
N VAL A 101 5.25 -8.14 21.70
CA VAL A 101 4.93 -6.90 20.99
C VAL A 101 6.23 -6.32 20.44
N GLY A 102 6.17 -5.85 19.20
CA GLY A 102 7.22 -5.15 18.51
C GLY A 102 6.77 -3.77 18.09
N MET A 103 7.73 -2.85 17.94
CA MET A 103 7.51 -1.54 17.40
C MET A 103 8.62 -1.17 16.42
N HIS A 104 8.28 -0.44 15.36
CA HIS A 104 9.27 0.20 14.48
C HIS A 104 8.69 1.52 13.99
N GLY A 105 9.49 2.59 13.98
CA GLY A 105 8.97 3.94 13.76
C GLY A 105 7.78 4.23 14.67
N ASN A 106 6.60 4.43 14.06
CA ASN A 106 5.33 4.71 14.72
C ASN A 106 4.41 3.49 14.85
N TYR A 107 4.87 2.31 14.48
CA TYR A 107 4.00 1.19 14.24
C TYR A 107 4.14 0.14 15.35
N LEU A 108 3.05 -0.12 16.06
CA LEU A 108 2.98 -1.12 17.14
C LEU A 108 2.27 -2.38 16.65
N TYR A 109 2.82 -3.56 16.93
CA TYR A 109 2.23 -4.84 16.52
C TYR A 109 2.61 -5.99 17.41
N THR A 110 1.79 -7.04 17.40
CA THR A 110 2.12 -8.33 18.04
C THR A 110 3.09 -9.16 17.21
N LEU A 111 3.89 -10.00 17.88
CA LEU A 111 4.84 -10.93 17.29
C LEU A 111 4.45 -12.40 17.58
N PRO A 112 4.66 -13.35 16.63
CA PRO A 112 5.13 -13.13 15.25
C PRO A 112 4.13 -12.32 14.42
N PHE A 113 4.63 -11.60 13.41
CA PHE A 113 3.82 -10.69 12.62
C PHE A 113 2.83 -11.47 11.74
N SER A 114 1.55 -11.12 11.82
CA SER A 114 0.44 -11.89 11.21
C SER A 114 -0.24 -11.18 10.03
N PHE A 115 0.11 -9.92 9.80
CA PHE A 115 -0.41 -9.14 8.69
C PHE A 115 0.49 -9.29 7.46
N ASN A 116 -0.08 -8.99 6.30
CA ASN A 116 0.61 -9.14 5.02
C ASN A 116 1.36 -7.85 4.63
N GLU A 117 1.05 -6.73 5.28
CA GLU A 117 1.53 -5.39 4.93
C GLU A 117 2.26 -4.81 6.13
N LEU A 118 3.48 -4.31 5.92
CA LEU A 118 4.32 -3.68 6.93
C LEU A 118 4.64 -2.24 6.49
N TYR A 119 3.93 -1.29 7.08
CA TYR A 119 4.04 0.15 6.82
C TYR A 119 5.19 0.79 7.58
N GLY A 120 5.80 1.84 7.03
CA GLY A 120 6.88 2.58 7.69
C GLY A 120 8.17 1.79 7.93
N PHE A 121 8.42 0.71 7.18
CA PHE A 121 9.61 -0.12 7.35
C PHE A 121 10.87 0.62 6.86
N SER A 122 11.92 0.60 7.67
CA SER A 122 13.23 1.20 7.38
C SER A 122 14.30 0.11 7.29
N ASN A 123 14.60 -0.52 8.41
CA ASN A 123 15.52 -1.64 8.55
C ASN A 123 15.12 -2.51 9.75
N PHE A 124 15.78 -3.66 9.90
CA PHE A 124 15.53 -4.58 11.01
C PHE A 124 16.16 -4.15 12.34
N ASP A 125 17.16 -3.25 12.30
CA ASP A 125 17.90 -2.79 13.49
C ASP A 125 17.10 -1.75 14.29
N GLU A 126 16.14 -1.07 13.65
CA GLU A 126 15.21 -0.12 14.27
C GLU A 126 14.00 -0.79 14.95
N ILE A 127 13.88 -2.11 14.86
CA ILE A 127 12.79 -2.86 15.46
C ILE A 127 13.09 -3.10 16.94
N GLN A 128 12.22 -2.62 17.81
CA GLN A 128 12.28 -2.87 19.24
C GLN A 128 11.19 -3.85 19.65
N SER A 129 11.44 -4.64 20.69
CA SER A 129 10.44 -5.54 21.25
C SER A 129 10.40 -5.49 22.78
N ASN A 130 9.27 -5.92 23.34
CA ASN A 130 9.23 -6.26 24.75
C ASN A 130 10.05 -7.53 25.08
N HIS A 131 10.47 -8.30 24.06
CA HIS A 131 11.27 -9.52 24.20
C HIS A 131 12.24 -9.70 23.03
N ASP A 132 13.38 -8.99 23.05
CA ASP A 132 14.30 -8.88 21.90
C ASP A 132 14.79 -10.21 21.30
N ASP A 133 14.94 -11.26 22.12
CA ASP A 133 15.35 -12.59 21.63
C ASP A 133 14.42 -13.14 20.54
N ILE A 134 13.14 -12.74 20.55
CA ILE A 134 12.19 -13.22 19.55
C ILE A 134 12.54 -12.69 18.17
N LEU A 135 13.11 -11.48 18.06
CA LEU A 135 13.35 -10.77 16.79
C LEU A 135 14.29 -11.53 15.83
N ASN A 136 15.11 -12.43 16.37
CA ASN A 136 16.01 -13.29 15.60
C ASN A 136 15.38 -14.61 15.16
N SER A 137 14.14 -14.91 15.57
CA SER A 137 13.44 -16.14 15.21
C SER A 137 13.08 -16.17 13.73
N SER A 138 13.45 -17.27 13.06
CA SER A 138 13.07 -17.55 11.67
C SER A 138 11.57 -17.80 11.58
N GLY A 139 10.79 -16.76 11.28
CA GLY A 139 9.35 -16.91 11.11
C GLY A 139 8.54 -15.67 11.43
N ILE A 140 9.11 -14.69 12.13
CA ILE A 140 8.37 -13.48 12.50
C ILE A 140 7.78 -12.78 11.27
N TRP A 141 8.60 -12.60 10.23
CA TRP A 141 8.25 -11.80 9.06
C TRP A 141 7.80 -12.66 7.87
N TYR A 142 7.57 -13.96 8.11
CA TYR A 142 7.36 -14.93 7.04
C TYR A 142 6.12 -14.63 6.18
N ASN A 143 5.10 -14.02 6.77
CA ASN A 143 3.83 -13.72 6.09
C ASN A 143 3.78 -12.32 5.45
N VAL A 144 4.85 -11.53 5.57
CA VAL A 144 4.90 -10.20 4.95
C VAL A 144 4.97 -10.36 3.42
N GLU A 145 3.99 -9.78 2.73
CA GLU A 145 3.84 -9.75 1.27
C GLU A 145 4.11 -8.35 0.70
N LEU A 146 3.94 -7.30 1.52
CA LEU A 146 4.20 -5.91 1.18
C LEU A 146 4.98 -5.20 2.29
N ILE A 147 6.00 -4.43 1.91
CA ILE A 147 6.64 -3.44 2.78
C ILE A 147 6.47 -2.04 2.20
N GLU A 148 6.35 -1.05 3.08
CA GLU A 148 6.42 0.35 2.74
C GLU A 148 7.77 0.92 3.15
N LEU A 149 8.48 1.54 2.21
CA LEU A 149 9.79 2.16 2.40
C LEU A 149 9.69 3.66 2.14
N ALA A 150 10.42 4.45 2.92
CA ALA A 150 10.67 5.84 2.57
C ALA A 150 11.55 5.90 1.31
N ARG A 151 11.25 6.81 0.37
CA ARG A 151 12.05 6.97 -0.86
C ARG A 151 13.49 7.40 -0.62
N SER A 152 13.76 8.02 0.53
CA SER A 152 15.12 8.40 0.96
C SER A 152 15.92 7.23 1.50
N ASN A 153 15.34 6.02 1.64
CA ASN A 153 16.08 4.87 2.13
C ASN A 153 17.23 4.56 1.19
N LYS A 154 18.45 4.68 1.74
CA LYS A 154 19.68 4.40 1.03
C LYS A 154 19.70 2.93 0.63
N PHE A 155 20.32 2.69 -0.51
CA PHE A 155 20.67 1.34 -0.91
C PHE A 155 21.61 0.72 0.13
N ASP A 156 21.19 -0.39 0.73
CA ASP A 156 21.99 -1.18 1.66
C ASP A 156 21.87 -2.67 1.32
N LEU A 157 22.98 -3.27 0.88
CA LEU A 157 23.04 -4.69 0.53
C LEU A 157 22.72 -5.60 1.73
N ASN A 158 23.05 -5.19 2.95
CA ASN A 158 22.73 -5.97 4.14
C ASN A 158 21.21 -6.01 4.37
N LEU A 159 20.53 -4.87 4.22
CA LEU A 159 19.08 -4.82 4.25
C LEU A 159 18.46 -5.74 3.18
N ILE A 160 18.96 -5.70 1.94
CA ILE A 160 18.46 -6.59 0.86
C ILE A 160 18.63 -8.07 1.22
N LYS A 161 19.81 -8.47 1.73
CA LYS A 161 20.07 -9.84 2.20
C LYS A 161 19.10 -10.24 3.31
N GLN A 162 18.87 -9.35 4.28
CA GLN A 162 17.95 -9.63 5.38
C GLN A 162 16.50 -9.74 4.90
N ILE A 163 16.02 -8.85 4.02
CA ILE A 163 14.67 -8.92 3.44
C ILE A 163 14.48 -10.28 2.76
N LYS A 164 15.44 -10.69 1.91
CA LYS A 164 15.40 -11.96 1.18
C LYS A 164 15.27 -13.18 2.10
N ILE A 165 15.94 -13.16 3.25
CA ILE A 165 15.92 -14.27 4.23
C ILE A 165 14.68 -14.21 5.11
N ARG A 166 14.34 -13.03 5.63
CA ARG A 166 13.32 -12.86 6.68
C ARG A 166 11.90 -12.74 6.11
N MET A 167 11.75 -12.21 4.90
CA MET A 167 10.45 -11.96 4.24
C MET A 167 10.36 -12.72 2.90
N PRO A 168 10.41 -14.06 2.89
CA PRO A 168 10.43 -14.83 1.66
C PRO A 168 9.16 -14.71 0.80
N LYS A 169 8.02 -14.31 1.40
CA LYS A 169 6.75 -14.08 0.70
C LYS A 169 6.58 -12.65 0.17
N LEU A 170 7.59 -11.79 0.33
CA LEU A 170 7.51 -10.42 -0.14
C LEU A 170 7.36 -10.39 -1.66
N ILE A 171 6.28 -9.78 -2.14
CA ILE A 171 5.94 -9.64 -3.58
C ILE A 171 5.76 -8.18 -4.02
N SER A 172 5.60 -7.27 -3.05
CA SER A 172 5.34 -5.85 -3.31
C SER A 172 6.21 -4.94 -2.44
N ILE A 173 6.66 -3.83 -3.03
CA ILE A 173 7.30 -2.74 -2.29
C ILE A 173 6.60 -1.43 -2.64
N LYS A 174 6.19 -0.69 -1.62
CA LYS A 174 5.60 0.63 -1.73
C LYS A 174 6.61 1.69 -1.30
N PHE A 175 6.83 2.70 -2.13
CA PHE A 175 7.77 3.78 -1.90
C PHE A 175 7.05 5.11 -1.69
N ILE A 176 7.13 5.65 -0.48
CA ILE A 176 6.49 6.92 -0.12
C ILE A 176 7.49 8.07 -0.10
N SER A 177 7.13 9.18 -0.75
CA SER A 177 7.84 10.46 -0.66
C SER A 177 7.34 11.27 0.53
N SER A 178 8.19 11.56 1.51
CA SER A 178 7.84 12.31 2.74
C SER A 178 7.91 13.85 2.61
N GLY A 179 7.62 14.41 1.43
CA GLY A 179 7.61 15.88 1.22
C GLY A 179 8.60 16.41 0.16
N LEU A 180 8.58 17.74 -0.05
CA LEU A 180 8.94 18.47 -1.29
C LEU A 180 10.40 18.40 -1.79
N PHE A 181 11.34 17.81 -1.07
CA PHE A 181 12.74 17.77 -1.50
C PHE A 181 13.42 16.47 -1.05
N SER A 182 13.35 15.42 -1.87
CA SER A 182 14.28 14.30 -1.74
C SER A 182 15.52 14.63 -2.58
N TYR A 183 16.63 14.96 -1.92
CA TYR A 183 17.93 15.06 -2.59
C TYR A 183 18.26 13.71 -3.25
N SER A 184 18.61 13.74 -4.54
CA SER A 184 19.18 12.60 -5.23
C SER A 184 20.60 12.39 -4.70
N GLU A 185 20.75 11.70 -3.57
CA GLU A 185 22.07 11.21 -3.20
C GLU A 185 22.45 10.15 -4.23
N THR A 186 23.50 10.45 -5.00
CA THR A 186 24.10 9.53 -5.95
C THR A 186 24.68 8.36 -5.18
N ILE A 187 23.91 7.29 -5.09
CA ILE A 187 24.38 6.02 -4.56
C ILE A 187 25.45 5.48 -5.51
N GLU A 188 26.61 5.12 -4.95
CA GLU A 188 27.69 4.46 -5.69
C GLU A 188 27.19 3.16 -6.33
N LYS A 189 27.48 2.98 -7.62
CA LYS A 189 27.09 1.80 -8.38
C LYS A 189 27.68 0.55 -7.68
N PRO A 190 26.86 -0.41 -7.24
CA PRO A 190 27.38 -1.64 -6.65
C PRO A 190 28.28 -2.36 -7.66
N SER A 191 29.36 -2.97 -7.18
CA SER A 191 30.22 -3.81 -8.01
C SER A 191 29.43 -5.03 -8.52
N VAL A 192 29.59 -5.36 -9.80
CA VAL A 192 28.75 -6.30 -10.57
C VAL A 192 28.82 -7.75 -10.04
N THR A 193 29.77 -8.07 -9.16
CA THR A 193 30.10 -9.44 -8.75
C THR A 193 29.36 -9.95 -7.50
N GLU A 194 28.59 -9.12 -6.79
CA GLU A 194 27.84 -9.52 -5.57
C GLU A 194 26.40 -8.96 -5.53
N GLN A 195 25.73 -8.93 -6.67
CA GLN A 195 24.41 -8.29 -6.76
C GLN A 195 23.32 -9.19 -6.14
N GLU A 196 22.95 -8.90 -4.90
CA GLU A 196 21.75 -9.47 -4.28
C GLU A 196 20.49 -8.87 -4.90
N THR A 197 19.51 -9.71 -5.21
CA THR A 197 18.26 -9.31 -5.86
C THR A 197 17.06 -9.87 -5.12
N LEU A 198 15.93 -9.16 -5.18
CA LEU A 198 14.64 -9.59 -4.65
C LEU A 198 13.77 -10.09 -5.81
N THR A 199 13.98 -11.32 -6.25
CA THR A 199 13.32 -11.90 -7.44
C THR A 199 11.83 -12.14 -7.26
N ASN A 200 11.34 -12.19 -6.02
CA ASN A 200 9.93 -12.42 -5.73
C ASN A 200 9.09 -11.14 -5.89
N ILE A 201 9.74 -9.97 -6.00
CA ILE A 201 9.05 -8.69 -6.12
C ILE A 201 8.56 -8.49 -7.55
N GLU A 202 7.25 -8.40 -7.67
CA GLU A 202 6.53 -8.27 -8.94
C GLU A 202 5.83 -6.92 -9.07
N THR A 203 5.50 -6.28 -7.94
CA THR A 203 4.78 -5.01 -7.86
C THR A 203 5.61 -3.95 -7.17
N VAL A 204 5.62 -2.74 -7.76
CA VAL A 204 6.17 -1.54 -7.13
C VAL A 204 5.11 -0.45 -7.13
N ASP A 205 4.79 0.05 -5.93
CA ASP A 205 3.91 1.21 -5.72
C ASP A 205 4.73 2.45 -5.38
N LEU A 206 4.39 3.57 -5.98
CA LEU A 206 5.10 4.83 -5.88
C LEU A 206 4.12 5.93 -5.53
N ILE A 207 4.29 6.52 -4.35
CA ILE A 207 3.50 7.68 -3.90
C ILE A 207 4.35 8.96 -3.81
N GLY A 208 4.00 10.00 -4.59
CA GLY A 208 4.67 11.31 -4.62
C GLY A 208 5.94 11.36 -5.49
N GLY A 209 6.68 12.46 -5.54
CA GLY A 209 8.08 12.53 -6.06
C GLY A 209 8.35 12.00 -7.50
N SER A 210 9.61 11.70 -7.80
CA SER A 210 10.05 11.16 -9.11
C SER A 210 10.44 9.68 -9.04
N ILE A 211 10.02 8.89 -10.03
CA ILE A 211 10.44 7.48 -10.18
C ILE A 211 11.95 7.33 -10.41
N GLU A 212 12.61 8.37 -10.96
CA GLU A 212 14.06 8.38 -11.17
C GLU A 212 14.84 8.27 -9.85
N ASN A 213 14.22 8.63 -8.71
CA ASN A 213 14.85 8.54 -7.39
C ASN A 213 15.06 7.08 -6.95
N ILE A 214 14.25 6.15 -7.46
CA ILE A 214 14.37 4.72 -7.13
C ILE A 214 14.94 3.89 -8.30
N LYS A 215 15.54 4.55 -9.31
CA LYS A 215 16.01 3.87 -10.53
C LYS A 215 16.94 2.70 -10.25
N GLN A 216 17.79 2.80 -9.23
CA GLN A 216 18.74 1.74 -8.90
C GLN A 216 18.04 0.50 -8.34
N TRP A 217 17.01 0.68 -7.52
CA TRP A 217 16.16 -0.43 -7.06
C TRP A 217 15.56 -1.16 -8.25
N LEU A 218 14.94 -0.41 -9.17
CA LEU A 218 14.24 -0.97 -10.33
C LEU A 218 15.18 -1.65 -11.33
N ILE A 219 16.37 -1.10 -11.56
CA ILE A 219 17.33 -1.65 -12.52
C ILE A 219 18.08 -2.84 -11.93
N TYR A 220 18.51 -2.76 -10.68
CA TYR A 220 19.50 -3.67 -10.10
C TYR A 220 18.95 -4.63 -9.05
N ILE A 221 17.95 -4.24 -8.25
CA ILE A 221 17.46 -5.06 -7.13
C ILE A 221 16.18 -5.82 -7.48
N LEU A 222 15.32 -5.24 -8.31
CA LEU A 222 13.97 -5.71 -8.58
C LEU A 222 13.83 -6.17 -10.05
N PRO A 223 14.49 -7.27 -10.45
CA PRO A 223 14.58 -7.65 -11.86
C PRO A 223 13.23 -8.06 -12.47
N ASN A 224 12.28 -8.54 -11.65
CA ASN A 224 11.02 -9.18 -12.07
C ASN A 224 9.79 -8.27 -11.94
N VAL A 225 9.98 -6.96 -11.73
CA VAL A 225 8.87 -6.01 -11.65
C VAL A 225 8.10 -6.01 -12.97
N LYS A 226 6.80 -6.30 -12.87
CA LYS A 226 5.86 -6.36 -13.99
C LYS A 226 4.64 -5.48 -13.76
N HIS A 227 4.40 -5.02 -12.53
CA HIS A 227 3.32 -4.13 -12.17
C HIS A 227 3.85 -2.86 -11.52
N LEU A 228 3.55 -1.71 -12.13
CA LEU A 228 3.82 -0.38 -11.55
C LEU A 228 2.51 0.28 -11.14
N ILE A 229 2.50 0.84 -9.93
CA ILE A 229 1.43 1.69 -9.42
C ILE A 229 2.03 3.09 -9.21
N LEU A 230 1.46 4.09 -9.87
CA LEU A 230 1.93 5.47 -9.85
C LEU A 230 0.85 6.37 -9.24
N SER A 231 1.09 6.82 -8.02
CA SER A 231 0.25 7.78 -7.31
C SER A 231 1.05 9.06 -7.10
N TYR A 232 0.58 10.19 -7.62
CA TYR A 232 1.30 11.46 -7.48
C TYR A 232 2.77 11.42 -7.97
N THR A 233 3.08 10.52 -8.91
CA THR A 233 4.43 10.20 -9.37
C THR A 233 4.49 10.28 -10.89
N GLY A 234 5.35 11.13 -11.45
CA GLY A 234 5.52 11.24 -12.90
C GLY A 234 6.09 9.96 -13.55
N LEU A 235 5.92 9.85 -14.87
CA LEU A 235 6.55 8.79 -15.67
C LEU A 235 8.09 8.93 -15.66
N PRO A 236 8.83 7.84 -15.96
CA PRO A 236 10.29 7.91 -16.14
C PRO A 236 10.67 8.97 -17.18
N LEU A 237 11.90 9.50 -17.09
CA LEU A 237 12.40 10.39 -18.13
C LEU A 237 12.52 9.64 -19.46
N LEU A 238 12.06 10.27 -20.53
CA LEU A 238 12.13 9.71 -21.88
C LEU A 238 13.58 9.37 -22.25
N ASN A 239 13.81 8.17 -22.81
CA ASN A 239 15.13 7.66 -23.21
C ASN A 239 16.13 7.52 -22.05
N SER A 240 15.69 7.62 -20.79
CA SER A 240 16.55 7.31 -19.64
C SER A 240 16.87 5.82 -19.61
N HIS A 241 17.99 5.46 -18.98
CA HIS A 241 18.33 4.05 -18.75
C HIS A 241 17.22 3.30 -18.00
N LEU A 242 16.47 4.01 -17.14
CA LEU A 242 15.32 3.46 -16.44
C LEU A 242 14.17 3.16 -17.42
N SER A 243 13.77 4.12 -18.26
CA SER A 243 12.71 3.91 -19.25
C SER A 243 13.02 2.73 -20.17
N LEU A 244 14.25 2.63 -20.67
CA LEU A 244 14.72 1.53 -21.51
C LEU A 244 14.70 0.17 -20.77
N ASN A 245 15.04 0.17 -19.47
CA ASN A 245 15.03 -1.06 -18.67
C ASN A 245 13.61 -1.57 -18.41
N LEU A 246 12.66 -0.65 -18.17
CA LEU A 246 11.30 -0.97 -17.83
C LEU A 246 10.41 -1.26 -19.05
N ASP A 247 10.74 -0.73 -20.23
CA ASP A 247 9.89 -0.75 -21.43
C ASP A 247 9.28 -2.13 -21.74
N LYS A 248 10.10 -3.18 -21.68
CA LYS A 248 9.65 -4.55 -22.00
C LYS A 248 9.26 -5.36 -20.76
N LYS A 249 9.46 -4.83 -19.56
CA LYS A 249 9.20 -5.55 -18.31
C LYS A 249 7.77 -5.34 -17.81
N ILE A 250 7.29 -4.11 -17.92
CA ILE A 250 6.00 -3.73 -17.31
C ILE A 250 4.85 -4.25 -18.17
N GLN A 251 3.97 -5.00 -17.52
CA GLN A 251 2.78 -5.63 -18.09
C GLN A 251 1.50 -4.99 -17.54
N ARG A 252 1.55 -4.43 -16.33
CA ARG A 252 0.43 -3.74 -15.69
C ARG A 252 0.85 -2.37 -15.19
N LEU A 253 0.01 -1.37 -15.45
CA LEU A 253 0.23 0.00 -15.01
C LEU A 253 -1.04 0.56 -14.38
N ASP A 254 -0.98 0.92 -13.10
CA ASP A 254 -2.07 1.60 -12.41
C ASP A 254 -1.67 3.06 -12.13
N ILE A 255 -2.54 4.01 -12.45
CA ILE A 255 -2.27 5.45 -12.43
C ILE A 255 -3.34 6.15 -11.60
N TYR A 256 -2.92 6.84 -10.55
CA TYR A 256 -3.78 7.49 -9.56
C TYR A 256 -3.64 9.03 -9.58
N GLU A 257 -3.44 9.62 -10.76
CA GLU A 257 -3.37 11.07 -10.92
C GLU A 257 -3.66 11.52 -12.36
N TYR A 258 -4.36 12.65 -12.49
CA TYR A 258 -4.70 13.26 -13.78
C TYR A 258 -3.46 13.77 -14.55
N SER A 259 -2.47 14.33 -13.86
CA SER A 259 -1.27 14.93 -14.49
C SER A 259 -0.46 13.93 -15.33
N ILE A 260 -0.41 12.66 -14.90
CA ILE A 260 0.29 11.58 -15.62
C ILE A 260 -0.42 11.28 -16.96
N ILE A 261 -1.74 11.37 -16.97
CA ILE A 261 -2.54 11.13 -18.17
C ILE A 261 -2.36 12.26 -19.18
N GLU A 262 -2.20 13.50 -18.70
CA GLU A 262 -1.81 14.62 -19.58
C GLU A 262 -0.45 14.36 -20.24
N GLN A 263 0.53 13.86 -19.48
CA GLN A 263 1.85 13.50 -20.03
C GLN A 263 1.73 12.45 -21.13
N MET A 264 0.93 11.39 -20.90
CA MET A 264 0.66 10.35 -21.91
C MET A 264 -0.05 10.90 -23.16
N ASN A 265 -0.85 11.95 -23.00
CA ASN A 265 -1.56 12.57 -24.12
C ASN A 265 -0.65 13.47 -24.97
N ILE A 266 0.31 14.17 -24.33
CA ILE A 266 1.22 15.11 -24.99
C ILE A 266 2.34 14.39 -25.75
N THR A 267 2.80 13.22 -25.27
CA THR A 267 3.91 12.50 -25.91
C THR A 267 3.42 11.59 -27.03
N ASP A 268 4.12 11.59 -28.17
CA ASP A 268 3.96 10.56 -29.21
C ASP A 268 4.79 9.31 -28.92
N TYR A 269 5.57 9.36 -27.83
CA TYR A 269 6.27 8.22 -27.29
C TYR A 269 5.40 7.49 -26.27
N PHE A 270 5.48 6.16 -26.29
CA PHE A 270 4.76 5.30 -25.36
C PHE A 270 5.76 4.59 -24.47
N TYR A 271 5.56 4.77 -23.16
CA TYR A 271 6.27 4.00 -22.16
C TYR A 271 5.70 2.59 -22.14
N PHE A 272 6.56 1.61 -21.92
CA PHE A 272 6.16 0.25 -21.59
C PHE A 272 5.42 -0.49 -22.71
N SER A 273 6.14 -0.83 -23.77
CA SER A 273 5.62 -1.52 -24.96
C SER A 273 4.87 -2.85 -24.70
N ASN A 274 5.09 -3.49 -23.55
CA ASN A 274 4.47 -4.76 -23.17
C ASN A 274 3.25 -4.63 -22.22
N VAL A 275 2.74 -3.42 -21.97
CA VAL A 275 1.59 -3.25 -21.08
C VAL A 275 0.33 -3.88 -21.68
N GLU A 276 -0.26 -4.80 -20.91
CA GLU A 276 -1.50 -5.50 -21.23
C GLU A 276 -2.69 -4.97 -20.43
N HIS A 277 -2.44 -4.36 -19.26
CA HIS A 277 -3.48 -3.82 -18.39
C HIS A 277 -3.12 -2.41 -17.90
N ILE A 278 -4.02 -1.46 -18.14
CA ILE A 278 -3.95 -0.12 -17.57
C ILE A 278 -5.16 0.12 -16.68
N GLN A 279 -4.94 0.59 -15.45
CA GLN A 279 -5.98 1.10 -14.57
C GLN A 279 -5.76 2.60 -14.34
N LEU A 280 -6.75 3.42 -14.68
CA LEU A 280 -6.76 4.86 -14.43
C LEU A 280 -7.75 5.16 -13.32
N ILE A 281 -7.29 5.80 -12.24
CA ILE A 281 -8.14 6.30 -11.16
C ILE A 281 -8.01 7.81 -11.12
N LEU A 282 -9.08 8.49 -11.54
CA LEU A 282 -9.13 9.92 -11.77
C LEU A 282 -9.85 10.60 -10.63
N TYR A 283 -9.19 11.59 -10.03
CA TYR A 283 -9.78 12.50 -9.06
C TYR A 283 -9.93 13.88 -9.68
N ASN A 284 -10.99 14.62 -9.33
CA ASN A 284 -11.17 16.04 -9.67
C ASN A 284 -11.01 16.32 -11.17
N ILE A 285 -11.97 15.85 -11.94
CA ILE A 285 -11.97 16.03 -13.38
C ILE A 285 -12.24 17.50 -13.73
N GLU A 286 -11.24 18.17 -14.31
CA GLU A 286 -11.35 19.58 -14.72
C GLU A 286 -11.52 19.75 -16.25
N GLY A 287 -11.38 18.67 -17.03
CA GLY A 287 -11.43 18.68 -18.49
C GLY A 287 -12.81 18.39 -19.09
N LYS A 288 -13.04 18.82 -20.33
CA LYS A 288 -14.22 18.42 -21.11
C LYS A 288 -14.16 16.93 -21.48
N PHE A 289 -15.32 16.27 -21.58
CA PHE A 289 -15.39 14.83 -21.88
C PHE A 289 -14.68 14.46 -23.21
N GLU A 290 -14.67 15.34 -24.22
CA GLU A 290 -14.01 15.07 -25.51
C GLU A 290 -12.49 14.92 -25.36
N TRP A 291 -11.89 15.61 -24.40
CA TRP A 291 -10.46 15.46 -24.10
C TRP A 291 -10.18 14.04 -23.60
N TYR A 292 -10.99 13.53 -22.66
CA TYR A 292 -10.85 12.17 -22.15
C TYR A 292 -11.07 11.12 -23.24
N VAL A 293 -12.09 11.28 -24.08
CA VAL A 293 -12.32 10.40 -25.23
C VAL A 293 -11.07 10.34 -26.12
N LYS A 294 -10.48 11.50 -26.47
CA LYS A 294 -9.26 11.55 -27.28
C LYS A 294 -8.08 10.86 -26.59
N THR A 295 -7.89 11.09 -25.29
CA THR A 295 -6.80 10.47 -24.54
C THR A 295 -6.96 8.96 -24.46
N LEU A 296 -8.16 8.45 -24.16
CA LEU A 296 -8.43 7.01 -24.11
C LEU A 296 -8.23 6.36 -25.49
N MET A 297 -8.69 7.01 -26.57
CA MET A 297 -8.43 6.57 -27.95
C MET A 297 -6.93 6.50 -28.23
N LYS A 298 -6.16 7.52 -27.83
CA LYS A 298 -4.71 7.56 -27.98
C LYS A 298 -4.06 6.39 -27.23
N ILE A 299 -4.47 6.11 -25.99
CA ILE A 299 -4.00 4.95 -25.23
C ILE A 299 -4.27 3.64 -25.99
N PHE A 300 -5.50 3.43 -26.48
CA PHE A 300 -5.83 2.21 -27.22
C PHE A 300 -5.04 2.01 -28.51
N GLN A 301 -4.80 3.09 -29.25
CA GLN A 301 -4.06 3.06 -30.51
C GLN A 301 -2.59 2.73 -30.29
N ASN A 302 -2.03 3.21 -29.18
CA ASN A 302 -0.60 3.24 -29.00
C ASN A 302 -0.05 2.06 -28.18
N TYR A 303 -0.84 1.52 -27.26
CA TYR A 303 -0.49 0.30 -26.55
C TYR A 303 -1.01 -0.91 -27.33
N ASN A 304 -0.16 -1.44 -28.21
CA ASN A 304 -0.51 -2.57 -29.08
C ASN A 304 -0.87 -3.84 -28.30
N GLN A 305 -0.24 -4.08 -27.15
CA GLN A 305 -0.47 -5.24 -26.29
C GLN A 305 -1.62 -5.05 -25.29
N LEU A 306 -2.21 -3.85 -25.21
CA LEU A 306 -3.25 -3.53 -24.24
C LEU A 306 -4.48 -4.41 -24.46
N LYS A 307 -4.84 -5.22 -23.47
CA LYS A 307 -6.05 -6.05 -23.44
C LYS A 307 -7.14 -5.40 -22.60
N ILE A 308 -6.76 -4.75 -21.50
CA ILE A 308 -7.69 -4.20 -20.52
C ILE A 308 -7.33 -2.74 -20.22
N LEU A 309 -8.32 -1.85 -20.35
CA LEU A 309 -8.25 -0.49 -19.81
C LEU A 309 -9.42 -0.31 -18.84
N SER A 310 -9.12 -0.13 -17.56
CA SER A 310 -10.09 0.24 -16.54
C SER A 310 -9.97 1.73 -16.25
N VAL A 311 -11.08 2.45 -16.27
CA VAL A 311 -11.13 3.87 -15.88
C VAL A 311 -12.11 3.99 -14.73
N CYS A 312 -11.68 4.55 -13.61
CA CYS A 312 -12.59 4.91 -12.54
C CYS A 312 -12.45 6.40 -12.21
N ILE A 313 -13.59 7.07 -12.14
CA ILE A 313 -13.73 8.49 -11.84
C ILE A 313 -14.28 8.61 -10.44
N ILE A 314 -13.59 9.38 -9.59
CA ILE A 314 -13.96 9.63 -8.20
C ILE A 314 -14.20 11.13 -8.03
N ASP A 315 -15.45 11.51 -7.80
CA ASP A 315 -15.83 12.90 -7.53
C ASP A 315 -15.68 13.20 -6.03
N LYS A 316 -14.65 13.97 -5.67
CA LYS A 316 -14.41 14.39 -4.27
C LYS A 316 -15.30 15.56 -3.82
N ASN A 317 -15.97 16.26 -4.74
CA ASN A 317 -16.70 17.50 -4.45
C ASN A 317 -18.18 17.30 -4.12
N HIS A 318 -18.68 16.06 -4.20
CA HIS A 318 -20.11 15.77 -3.97
C HIS A 318 -20.59 15.93 -2.51
N VAL A 319 -19.72 16.27 -1.57
CA VAL A 319 -20.14 16.49 -0.17
C VAL A 319 -20.85 17.84 0.02
N GLN A 320 -20.72 18.85 -0.87
CA GLN A 320 -21.28 20.18 -0.56
C GLN A 320 -21.96 21.00 -1.67
N THR A 321 -22.03 20.59 -2.93
CA THR A 321 -22.76 21.39 -3.95
C THR A 321 -23.61 20.55 -4.90
N TYR A 322 -24.91 20.83 -4.88
CA TYR A 322 -25.88 20.41 -5.90
C TYR A 322 -25.52 21.03 -7.24
N GLY A 323 -24.76 20.30 -8.04
CA GLY A 323 -24.42 20.61 -9.41
C GLY A 323 -23.57 19.48 -9.96
N SER A 324 -24.22 18.49 -10.57
CA SER A 324 -23.55 17.37 -11.23
C SER A 324 -22.47 17.91 -12.17
N SER A 325 -21.20 17.58 -11.90
CA SER A 325 -20.14 17.86 -12.85
C SER A 325 -20.49 17.12 -14.16
N GLU A 326 -20.47 17.83 -15.30
CA GLU A 326 -20.94 17.32 -16.60
C GLU A 326 -20.09 16.17 -17.19
N VAL A 327 -19.11 15.66 -16.45
CA VAL A 327 -18.23 14.57 -16.88
C VAL A 327 -18.75 13.26 -16.35
N GLU A 328 -19.85 12.82 -16.96
CA GLU A 328 -20.37 11.49 -16.77
C GLU A 328 -19.54 10.53 -17.64
N LEU A 329 -18.95 9.50 -17.03
CA LEU A 329 -18.24 8.44 -17.75
C LEU A 329 -19.16 7.76 -18.78
N SER A 330 -20.47 7.80 -18.54
CA SER A 330 -21.52 7.44 -19.50
C SER A 330 -21.39 8.19 -20.83
N LYS A 331 -21.17 9.52 -20.83
CA LYS A 331 -20.96 10.32 -22.04
C LYS A 331 -19.67 9.93 -22.75
N ILE A 332 -18.58 9.73 -21.99
CA ILE A 332 -17.31 9.23 -22.57
C ILE A 332 -17.54 7.89 -23.26
N ILE A 333 -18.27 6.98 -22.62
CA ILE A 333 -18.66 5.68 -23.16
C ILE A 333 -19.49 5.83 -24.44
N GLU A 334 -20.49 6.70 -24.48
CA GLU A 334 -21.35 6.93 -25.66
C GLU A 334 -20.54 7.43 -26.87
N TYR A 335 -19.57 8.31 -26.63
CA TYR A 335 -18.72 8.87 -27.69
C TYR A 335 -17.66 7.89 -28.20
N LEU A 336 -17.19 6.94 -27.37
CA LEU A 336 -16.24 5.91 -27.78
C LEU A 336 -16.93 4.87 -28.69
N LYS A 337 -17.10 5.18 -29.99
CA LYS A 337 -17.57 4.22 -31.00
C LYS A 337 -16.43 3.30 -31.46
N ILE A 338 -16.03 2.35 -30.62
CA ILE A 338 -14.99 1.37 -30.95
C ILE A 338 -15.66 0.00 -31.10
N ASN A 339 -15.73 -0.50 -32.34
CA ASN A 339 -16.40 -1.75 -32.70
C ASN A 339 -15.75 -3.02 -32.11
N HIS A 340 -14.62 -2.88 -31.40
CA HIS A 340 -13.81 -3.97 -30.84
C HIS A 340 -13.64 -3.85 -29.32
N ILE A 341 -14.55 -3.15 -28.64
CA ILE A 341 -14.49 -2.98 -27.18
C ILE A 341 -15.79 -3.39 -26.49
N ILE A 342 -15.67 -4.36 -25.57
CA ILE A 342 -16.74 -4.68 -24.61
C ILE A 342 -16.64 -3.69 -23.44
N LYS A 343 -17.78 -3.10 -23.09
CA LYS A 343 -17.89 -2.09 -22.03
C LYS A 343 -18.76 -2.62 -20.89
N ASN A 344 -18.21 -2.63 -19.68
CA ASN A 344 -18.99 -2.82 -18.46
C ASN A 344 -18.92 -1.53 -17.65
N TYR A 345 -20.09 -1.04 -17.22
CA TYR A 345 -20.25 0.21 -16.50
C TYR A 345 -20.95 -0.06 -15.18
N ASP A 346 -20.36 0.43 -14.09
CA ASP A 346 -20.94 0.36 -12.75
C ASP A 346 -20.82 1.72 -12.06
N VAL A 347 -21.88 2.08 -11.34
CA VAL A 347 -21.99 3.33 -10.57
C VAL A 347 -22.21 2.96 -9.12
N GLN A 348 -21.19 3.21 -8.29
CA GLN A 348 -21.26 3.00 -6.85
C GLN A 348 -20.93 4.33 -6.18
N ARG A 349 -21.89 4.92 -5.44
CA ARG A 349 -21.78 6.15 -4.62
C ARG A 349 -20.49 6.97 -4.85
N HIS A 350 -20.58 8.03 -5.65
CA HIS A 350 -19.48 8.96 -5.98
C HIS A 350 -18.34 8.37 -6.81
N ARG A 351 -18.49 7.14 -7.31
CA ARG A 351 -17.55 6.48 -8.21
C ARG A 351 -18.27 5.96 -9.44
N GLU A 352 -17.76 6.33 -10.60
CA GLU A 352 -18.15 5.75 -11.88
C GLU A 352 -16.96 4.98 -12.42
N CYS A 353 -17.11 3.68 -12.65
CA CYS A 353 -16.05 2.89 -13.23
C CYS A 353 -16.50 2.25 -14.55
N ALA A 354 -15.59 2.22 -15.52
CA ALA A 354 -15.77 1.61 -16.83
C ALA A 354 -14.61 0.66 -17.13
N LEU A 355 -14.95 -0.55 -17.54
CA LEU A 355 -14.02 -1.54 -18.05
C LEU A 355 -14.12 -1.59 -19.57
N PHE A 356 -13.00 -1.42 -20.24
CA PHE A 356 -12.88 -1.53 -21.69
C PHE A 356 -11.97 -2.71 -22.02
N LEU A 357 -12.50 -3.71 -22.73
CA LEU A 357 -11.75 -4.88 -23.20
C LEU A 357 -11.41 -4.73 -24.68
N LYS A 358 -10.15 -4.69 -25.06
CA LYS A 358 -9.71 -4.68 -26.47
C LYS A 358 -9.72 -6.12 -27.01
N ILE A 359 -10.52 -6.37 -28.06
CA ILE A 359 -10.64 -7.69 -28.71
C ILE A 359 -9.51 -7.90 -29.73
#